data_AF-A0A6N8WSJ2-F1
#
_entry.id   AF-A0A6N8WSJ2-F1
#
_cell.length_a   1.000
_cell.length_b   1.000
_cell.length_c   1.000
_cell.angle_alpha   90.00
_cell.angle_beta   90.00
_cell.angle_gamma   90.00
#
_symmetry.space_group_name_H-M   'P 1'
#
loop_
_entity.id
_entity.type
_entity.pdbx_description
1 polymer ?
#
loop_
_entity_poly.entity_id
_entity_poly.type
_entity_poly.pdbx_seq_one_letter_code
_entity_poly.pdbx_strand_id
1 'polypeptide(L)'
;MDLLARRANWWFAAIVVEKSKVDHVLRDESVFYAKFGSMALRFVLRGRWTRTSTGVLAFTDTLPMKKRRESVKAAFKRVCRQELDQPFNLYHHPRNSNGWLQVVDYCCWAVQRKWARHDLRTYDQLAHRLATPELDVLRRGDTHYY
;
A
#
# COMPACT_ATOMS: atom_id res chain seq x y z
N MET A 1 23.79 -8.39 1.08
CA MET A 1 22.59 -8.88 0.37
C MET A 1 21.43 -8.85 1.35
N ASP A 2 20.31 -8.22 0.99
CA ASP A 2 19.19 -7.95 1.89
C ASP A 2 18.52 -9.26 2.39
N LEU A 3 18.32 -9.37 3.72
CA LEU A 3 17.68 -10.51 4.37
C LEU A 3 16.23 -10.69 3.87
N LEU A 4 15.55 -9.59 3.56
CA LEU A 4 14.16 -9.60 3.07
C LEU A 4 14.07 -10.24 1.68
N ALA A 5 15.02 -9.95 0.80
CA ALA A 5 15.09 -10.52 -0.54
C ALA A 5 15.15 -12.06 -0.52
N ARG A 6 15.77 -12.65 0.51
CA ARG A 6 15.98 -14.11 0.64
C ARG A 6 14.83 -14.86 1.31
N ARG A 7 13.98 -14.20 2.11
CA ARG A 7 12.84 -14.87 2.80
C ARG A 7 11.76 -15.30 1.81
N ALA A 8 11.34 -16.57 1.88
CA ALA A 8 10.24 -17.08 1.05
C ALA A 8 8.86 -16.54 1.48
N ASN A 9 7.86 -16.72 0.62
CA ASN A 9 6.42 -16.55 0.93
C ASN A 9 5.97 -15.13 1.30
N TRP A 10 6.57 -14.11 0.68
CA TRP A 10 6.05 -12.76 0.73
C TRP A 10 6.27 -12.03 -0.59
N TRP A 11 5.37 -11.07 -0.82
CA TRP A 11 5.37 -10.19 -1.98
C TRP A 11 4.86 -8.82 -1.55
N PHE A 12 5.14 -7.81 -2.35
CA PHE A 12 4.57 -6.48 -2.14
C PHE A 12 4.05 -5.89 -3.44
N ALA A 13 3.12 -4.95 -3.31
CA ALA A 13 2.66 -4.09 -4.37
C ALA A 13 2.79 -2.65 -3.92
N ALA A 14 3.08 -1.75 -4.86
CA ALA A 14 3.18 -0.34 -4.59
C ALA A 14 2.30 0.44 -5.58
N ILE A 15 1.65 1.47 -5.05
CA ILE A 15 0.99 2.50 -5.85
C ILE A 15 1.88 3.74 -5.82
N VAL A 16 2.09 4.32 -6.99
CA VAL A 16 2.83 5.57 -7.17
C VAL A 16 1.83 6.67 -7.51
N VAL A 17 1.87 7.75 -6.72
CA VAL A 17 1.01 8.92 -6.90
C VAL A 17 1.89 10.14 -7.03
N GLU A 18 1.91 10.76 -8.21
CA GLU A 18 2.63 12.01 -8.43
C GLU A 18 1.88 13.17 -7.76
N LYS A 19 2.50 13.82 -6.76
CA LYS A 19 1.86 14.83 -5.92
C LYS A 19 1.28 16.01 -6.72
N SER A 20 1.99 16.46 -7.76
CA SER A 20 1.57 17.60 -8.60
C SER A 20 0.28 17.30 -9.37
N LYS A 21 -0.02 16.02 -9.65
CA LYS A 21 -1.21 15.60 -10.41
C LYS A 21 -2.42 15.31 -9.52
N VAL A 22 -2.28 15.47 -8.20
CA VAL A 22 -3.37 15.25 -7.25
C VAL A 22 -4.22 16.51 -7.16
N ASP A 23 -5.46 16.41 -7.65
CA ASP A 23 -6.51 17.41 -7.52
C ASP A 23 -6.67 17.86 -6.04
N HIS A 24 -6.90 19.15 -5.83
CA HIS A 24 -6.99 19.75 -4.49
C HIS A 24 -8.02 19.05 -3.57
N VAL A 25 -9.13 18.55 -4.11
CA VAL A 25 -10.16 17.82 -3.35
C VAL A 25 -9.61 16.50 -2.80
N LEU A 26 -8.66 15.88 -3.49
CA LEU A 26 -8.01 14.64 -3.10
C LEU A 26 -6.81 14.84 -2.16
N ARG A 27 -6.39 16.09 -1.90
CA ARG A 27 -5.24 16.39 -1.02
C ARG A 27 -5.58 16.31 0.46
N ASP A 28 -6.87 16.35 0.83
CA ASP A 28 -7.27 16.02 2.20
C ASP A 28 -6.78 14.61 2.53
N GLU A 29 -5.98 14.48 3.57
CA GLU A 29 -5.29 13.21 3.85
C GLU A 29 -6.29 12.06 3.98
N SER A 30 -7.45 12.29 4.62
CA SER A 30 -8.43 11.22 4.82
C SER A 30 -9.03 10.75 3.49
N VAL A 31 -9.29 11.67 2.56
CA VAL A 31 -9.72 11.35 1.20
C VAL A 31 -8.62 10.63 0.44
N PHE A 32 -7.38 11.13 0.53
CA PHE A 32 -6.21 10.56 -0.13
C PHE A 32 -6.01 9.10 0.27
N TYR A 33 -5.87 8.81 1.57
CA TYR A 33 -5.61 7.47 2.07
C TYR A 33 -6.81 6.55 1.88
N ALA A 34 -8.05 7.05 2.06
CA ALA A 34 -9.24 6.26 1.78
C ALA A 34 -9.33 5.86 0.30
N LYS A 35 -8.89 6.71 -0.63
CA LYS A 35 -8.88 6.41 -2.06
C LYS A 35 -7.72 5.50 -2.45
N PHE A 36 -6.48 5.99 -2.37
CA PHE A 36 -5.30 5.31 -2.89
C PHE A 36 -4.91 4.10 -2.03
N GLY A 37 -5.05 4.19 -0.71
CA GLY A 37 -4.83 3.04 0.18
C GLY A 37 -5.80 1.90 -0.11
N SER A 38 -7.09 2.21 -0.36
CA SER A 38 -8.09 1.21 -0.73
C SER A 38 -7.81 0.58 -2.09
N MET A 39 -7.25 1.33 -3.05
CA MET A 39 -6.80 0.78 -4.33
C MET A 39 -5.67 -0.25 -4.14
N ALA A 40 -4.67 0.07 -3.31
CA ALA A 40 -3.56 -0.84 -3.03
C ALA A 40 -4.04 -2.12 -2.34
N LEU A 41 -4.88 -1.96 -1.31
CA LEU A 41 -5.48 -3.08 -0.59
C LEU A 41 -6.30 -3.98 -1.52
N ARG A 42 -7.19 -3.38 -2.32
CA ARG A 42 -8.01 -4.12 -3.29
C ARG A 42 -7.16 -4.90 -4.29
N PHE A 43 -6.09 -4.29 -4.79
CA PHE A 43 -5.19 -4.96 -5.72
C PHE A 43 -4.57 -6.22 -5.11
N VAL A 44 -4.05 -6.11 -3.88
CA VAL A 44 -3.43 -7.24 -3.18
C VAL A 44 -4.44 -8.35 -2.90
N LEU A 45 -5.64 -8.01 -2.42
CA LEU A 45 -6.70 -8.98 -2.10
C LEU A 45 -7.19 -9.73 -3.35
N ARG A 46 -7.33 -9.06 -4.50
CA ARG A 46 -7.76 -9.72 -5.75
C ARG A 46 -6.72 -10.63 -6.37
N GLY A 47 -5.44 -10.26 -6.29
CA GLY A 47 -4.39 -10.90 -7.09
C GLY A 47 -3.64 -12.03 -6.40
N ARG A 48 -3.65 -12.10 -5.06
CA ARG A 48 -2.71 -12.96 -4.31
C ARG A 48 -3.32 -13.69 -3.11
N TRP A 49 -4.57 -13.42 -2.79
CA TRP A 49 -5.28 -14.21 -1.81
C TRP A 49 -5.76 -15.53 -2.43
N THR A 50 -5.58 -16.64 -1.72
CA THR A 50 -6.00 -17.98 -2.15
C THR A 50 -7.28 -18.39 -1.43
N ARG A 51 -8.27 -18.92 -2.16
CA ARG A 51 -9.55 -19.40 -1.59
C ARG A 51 -9.41 -20.47 -0.50
N THR A 52 -8.22 -21.08 -0.37
CA THR A 52 -7.87 -22.07 0.65
C THR A 52 -7.50 -21.49 2.02
N SER A 53 -7.32 -20.17 2.14
CA SER A 53 -7.03 -19.53 3.43
C SER A 53 -8.26 -19.52 4.33
N THR A 54 -8.07 -19.79 5.63
CA THR A 54 -9.16 -19.80 6.64
C THR A 54 -9.62 -18.40 7.05
N GLY A 55 -8.80 -17.38 6.79
CA GLY A 55 -9.11 -15.99 7.06
C GLY A 55 -7.97 -15.05 6.68
N VAL A 56 -8.19 -13.74 6.85
CA VAL A 56 -7.22 -12.70 6.52
C VAL A 56 -6.93 -11.82 7.73
N LEU A 57 -5.65 -11.63 8.04
CA LEU A 57 -5.19 -10.64 9.00
C LEU A 57 -4.58 -9.46 8.22
N ALA A 58 -5.24 -8.30 8.29
CA ALA A 58 -4.77 -7.08 7.67
C ALA A 58 -4.20 -6.15 8.75
N PHE A 59 -2.96 -5.70 8.56
CA PHE A 59 -2.30 -4.75 9.44
C PHE A 59 -2.07 -3.44 8.70
N THR A 60 -2.35 -2.33 9.36
CA THR A 60 -2.07 -1.00 8.84
C THR A 60 -1.42 -0.15 9.91
N ASP A 61 -0.53 0.75 9.50
CA ASP A 61 0.10 1.68 10.42
C ASP A 61 -0.91 2.72 10.94
N THR A 62 -0.56 3.33 12.06
CA THR A 62 -1.28 4.47 12.61
C THR A 62 -1.14 5.65 11.67
N LEU A 63 -2.23 5.98 10.97
CA LEU A 63 -2.27 7.16 10.12
C LEU A 63 -2.03 8.43 10.95
N PRO A 64 -1.23 9.40 10.47
CA PRO A 64 -0.87 10.62 11.19
C PRO A 64 -2.03 11.63 11.35
N MET A 65 -3.28 11.22 11.17
CA MET A 65 -4.47 12.06 11.27
C MET A 65 -5.32 11.67 12.48
N LYS A 66 -5.55 12.61 13.41
CA LYS A 66 -6.38 12.36 14.62
C LYS A 66 -7.88 12.46 14.34
N LYS A 67 -8.33 13.46 13.57
CA LYS A 67 -9.77 13.79 13.43
C LYS A 67 -10.53 12.94 12.40
N ARG A 68 -9.85 12.27 11.47
CA ARG A 68 -10.48 11.53 10.35
C ARG A 68 -9.94 10.12 10.15
N ARG A 69 -9.27 9.55 11.15
CA ARG A 69 -8.74 8.19 11.08
C ARG A 69 -9.83 7.16 10.81
N GLU A 70 -10.97 7.31 11.49
CA GLU A 70 -12.08 6.34 11.43
C GLU A 70 -12.71 6.24 10.05
N SER A 71 -12.73 7.30 9.24
CA SER A 71 -13.24 7.24 7.86
C SER A 71 -12.34 6.37 6.98
N VAL A 72 -11.02 6.47 7.13
CA VAL A 72 -10.07 5.62 6.39
C VAL A 72 -10.18 4.17 6.83
N LYS A 73 -10.28 3.90 8.14
CA LYS A 73 -10.53 2.54 8.65
C LYS A 73 -11.82 1.94 8.06
N ALA A 74 -12.88 2.73 8.02
CA ALA A 74 -14.15 2.31 7.44
C ALA A 74 -14.03 2.00 5.93
N ALA A 75 -13.24 2.79 5.19
CA ALA A 75 -12.95 2.53 3.78
C ALA A 75 -12.21 1.19 3.58
N PHE A 76 -11.17 0.91 4.39
CA PHE A 76 -10.44 -0.35 4.31
C PHE A 76 -11.30 -1.54 4.71
N LYS A 77 -12.09 -1.42 5.79
CA LYS A 77 -13.04 -2.46 6.21
C LYS A 77 -14.06 -2.75 5.12
N ARG A 78 -14.53 -1.72 4.40
CA ARG A 78 -15.43 -1.88 3.25
C ARG A 78 -14.75 -2.66 2.12
N VAL A 79 -13.49 -2.35 1.79
CA VAL A 79 -12.74 -3.12 0.78
C VAL A 79 -12.60 -4.58 1.19
N CYS A 80 -12.18 -4.87 2.42
CA CYS A 80 -12.07 -6.26 2.88
C CYS A 80 -13.41 -7.01 2.76
N ARG A 81 -14.53 -6.39 3.17
CA ARG A 81 -15.87 -7.01 3.03
C ARG A 81 -16.32 -7.24 1.60
N GLN A 82 -15.85 -6.42 0.66
CA GLN A 82 -16.21 -6.52 -0.75
C GLN A 82 -15.37 -7.56 -1.49
N GLU A 83 -14.14 -7.76 -1.07
CA GLU A 83 -13.16 -8.57 -1.79
C GLU A 83 -12.90 -9.94 -1.14
N LEU A 84 -13.35 -10.17 0.09
CA LEU A 84 -13.14 -11.42 0.83
C LEU A 84 -14.45 -12.09 1.19
N ASP A 85 -14.53 -13.40 0.92
CA ASP A 85 -15.64 -14.27 1.33
C ASP A 85 -15.42 -14.81 2.77
N GLN A 86 -14.20 -14.70 3.30
CA GLN A 86 -13.75 -15.28 4.57
C GLN A 86 -13.72 -14.25 5.70
N PRO A 87 -13.70 -14.71 6.96
CA PRO A 87 -13.45 -13.84 8.10
C PRO A 87 -12.14 -13.07 7.93
N PHE A 88 -12.17 -11.78 8.28
CA PHE A 88 -10.98 -10.95 8.31
C PHE A 88 -10.92 -10.13 9.61
N ASN A 89 -9.70 -9.89 10.06
CA ASN A 89 -9.41 -8.93 11.13
C ASN A 89 -8.54 -7.81 10.57
N LEU A 90 -8.95 -6.57 10.84
CA LEU A 90 -8.21 -5.37 10.46
C LEU A 90 -7.66 -4.70 11.72
N TYR A 91 -6.34 -4.62 11.81
CA TYR A 91 -5.63 -4.04 12.93
C TYR A 91 -4.93 -2.74 12.54
N HIS A 92 -4.94 -1.79 13.48
CA HIS A 92 -4.30 -0.50 13.35
C HIS A 92 -3.33 -0.33 14.51
N HIS A 93 -2.03 -0.47 14.22
CA HIS A 93 -1.00 -0.42 15.24
C HIS A 93 0.14 0.52 14.83
N PRO A 94 0.90 1.08 15.77
CA PRO A 94 2.09 1.85 15.43
C PRO A 94 3.13 1.01 14.71
N ARG A 95 3.83 1.55 13.70
CA ARG A 95 4.85 0.84 12.89
C ARG A 95 5.91 0.07 13.67
N ASN A 96 6.25 0.51 14.88
CA ASN A 96 7.25 -0.16 15.72
C ASN A 96 6.76 -1.47 16.36
N SER A 97 5.46 -1.74 16.33
CA SER A 97 4.85 -2.90 16.98
C SER A 97 4.63 -4.11 16.05
N ASN A 98 4.88 -3.94 14.74
CA ASN A 98 4.79 -5.04 13.78
C ASN A 98 5.91 -4.92 12.72
N GLY A 99 6.79 -5.93 12.68
CA GLY A 99 7.92 -5.96 11.74
C GLY A 99 7.49 -5.90 10.27
N TRP A 100 6.30 -6.41 9.91
CA TRP A 100 5.80 -6.31 8.53
C TRP A 100 5.45 -4.88 8.12
N LEU A 101 5.06 -4.01 9.06
CA LEU A 101 4.88 -2.59 8.74
C LEU A 101 6.22 -1.93 8.38
N GLN A 102 7.31 -2.33 9.04
CA GLN A 102 8.66 -1.88 8.67
C GLN A 102 9.10 -2.40 7.30
N VAL A 103 8.74 -3.65 6.96
CA VAL A 103 8.99 -4.20 5.62
C VAL A 103 8.24 -3.41 4.55
N VAL A 104 6.97 -3.08 4.78
CA VAL A 104 6.16 -2.25 3.86
C VAL A 104 6.80 -0.87 3.68
N ASP A 105 7.21 -0.22 4.77
CA ASP A 105 7.90 1.08 4.72
C ASP A 105 9.19 1.01 3.88
N TYR A 106 9.99 -0.05 4.08
CA TYR A 106 11.23 -0.27 3.33
C TYR A 106 10.98 -0.47 1.84
N CYS A 107 9.95 -1.24 1.48
CA CYS A 107 9.55 -1.45 0.09
C CYS A 107 9.07 -0.14 -0.56
N CYS A 108 8.21 0.62 0.13
CA CYS A 108 7.74 1.92 -0.33
C CYS A 108 8.89 2.91 -0.52
N TRP A 109 9.87 2.91 0.39
CA TRP A 109 11.07 3.73 0.26
C TRP A 109 11.92 3.36 -0.96
N ALA A 110 12.12 2.06 -1.23
CA ALA A 110 12.86 1.61 -2.40
C ALA A 110 12.20 2.05 -3.71
N VAL A 111 10.87 1.91 -3.80
CA VAL A 111 10.08 2.42 -4.94
C VAL A 111 10.20 3.94 -5.04
N GLN A 112 10.04 4.67 -3.93
CA GLN A 112 10.16 6.12 -3.93
C GLN A 112 11.53 6.59 -4.43
N ARG A 113 12.62 5.90 -4.05
CA ARG A 113 13.98 6.24 -4.53
C ARG A 113 14.16 6.04 -6.02
N LYS A 114 13.63 4.94 -6.57
CA LYS A 114 13.60 4.70 -8.02
C LYS A 114 12.94 5.86 -8.75
N TRP A 115 11.76 6.28 -8.28
CA TRP A 115 10.97 7.32 -8.97
C TRP A 115 11.51 8.74 -8.76
N ALA A 116 11.99 9.07 -7.56
CA ALA A 116 12.42 10.43 -7.24
C ALA A 116 13.88 10.73 -7.60
N ARG A 117 14.74 9.69 -7.67
CA ARG A 117 16.20 9.87 -7.81
C ARG A 117 16.85 8.94 -8.83
N HIS A 118 16.07 8.14 -9.56
CA HIS A 118 16.59 7.09 -10.45
C HIS A 118 17.55 6.11 -9.76
N ASP A 119 17.47 5.97 -8.44
CA ASP A 119 18.30 5.04 -7.68
C ASP A 119 17.61 3.67 -7.63
N LEU A 120 18.09 2.76 -8.47
CA LEU A 120 17.54 1.42 -8.66
C LEU A 120 18.13 0.38 -7.72
N ARG A 121 19.20 0.70 -6.97
CA ARG A 121 20.01 -0.32 -6.27
C ARG A 121 19.20 -1.21 -5.35
N THR A 122 18.34 -0.63 -4.51
CA THR A 122 17.48 -1.40 -3.60
C THR A 122 16.26 -1.94 -4.33
N TYR A 123 15.71 -1.17 -5.26
CA TYR A 123 14.56 -1.59 -6.04
C TYR A 123 14.84 -2.91 -6.78
N ASP A 124 15.98 -3.01 -7.46
CA ASP A 124 16.39 -4.20 -8.22
C ASP A 124 16.61 -5.41 -7.30
N GLN A 125 17.08 -5.20 -6.07
CA GLN A 125 17.22 -6.25 -5.06
C GLN A 125 15.88 -6.80 -4.57
N LEU A 126 14.81 -6.02 -4.67
CA LEU A 126 13.45 -6.39 -4.26
C LEU A 126 12.56 -6.73 -5.46
N ALA A 127 13.01 -6.54 -6.69
CA ALA A 127 12.17 -6.61 -7.88
C ALA A 127 11.51 -7.98 -8.06
N HIS A 128 12.17 -9.08 -7.70
CA HIS A 128 11.60 -10.43 -7.72
C HIS A 128 10.50 -10.66 -6.67
N ARG A 129 10.32 -9.74 -5.72
CA ARG A 129 9.25 -9.75 -4.71
C ARG A 129 8.06 -8.89 -5.10
N LEU A 130 8.15 -8.11 -6.18
CA LEU A 130 7.01 -7.35 -6.68
C LEU A 130 5.92 -8.31 -7.16
N ALA A 131 4.72 -8.11 -6.65
CA ALA A 131 3.53 -8.83 -7.13
C ALA A 131 3.15 -8.39 -8.55
N THR A 132 3.51 -7.16 -8.93
CA THR A 132 3.28 -6.49 -10.21
C THR A 132 4.28 -5.33 -10.34
N PRO A 133 4.60 -4.86 -11.57
CA PRO A 133 5.16 -3.52 -11.75
C PRO A 133 4.31 -2.47 -11.01
N GLU A 134 4.95 -1.43 -10.49
CA GLU A 134 4.27 -0.46 -9.64
C GLU A 134 3.15 0.26 -10.38
N LEU A 135 2.06 0.49 -9.66
CA LEU A 135 0.84 1.05 -10.23
C LEU A 135 0.93 2.58 -10.20
N ASP A 136 1.34 3.18 -11.31
CA ASP A 136 1.20 4.62 -11.52
C ASP A 136 -0.27 4.95 -11.83
N VAL A 137 -0.99 5.38 -10.79
CA VAL A 137 -2.44 5.60 -10.84
C VAL A 137 -2.84 6.91 -11.51
N LEU A 138 -1.89 7.83 -11.71
CA LEU A 138 -2.13 9.12 -12.38
C LEU A 138 -1.41 9.22 -13.73
N ARG A 139 -0.88 8.10 -14.25
CA ARG A 139 -0.14 8.05 -15.52
C ARG A 139 -0.85 8.71 -16.70
N ARG A 140 -2.18 8.57 -16.78
CA ARG A 140 -3.00 9.08 -17.89
C ARG A 140 -3.45 10.53 -17.72
N GLY A 141 -3.15 11.16 -16.58
CA GLY A 141 -3.49 12.55 -16.32
C GLY A 141 -2.31 13.46 -16.59
N ASP A 142 -2.56 14.52 -17.37
CA ASP A 142 -1.56 15.55 -17.70
C ASP A 142 -1.79 16.86 -16.93
N THR A 143 -2.88 16.95 -16.16
CA THR A 143 -3.19 18.14 -15.36
C THR A 143 -2.32 18.19 -14.11
N HIS A 144 -1.60 19.31 -13.95
CA HIS A 144 -0.84 19.62 -12.75
C HIS A 144 -1.55 20.71 -11.93
N TYR A 145 -1.77 20.41 -10.67
CA TYR A 145 -2.32 21.28 -9.65
C TYR A 145 -1.17 21.81 -8.79
N TYR A 146 -1.10 23.12 -8.59
CA TYR A 146 -0.09 23.75 -7.72
C TYR A 146 -0.79 24.26 -6.46
#